data_AF-A0A0M2VEH4-F1
#
_entry.id   AF-A0A0M2VEH4-F1
#
_cell.length_a   1.000
_cell.length_b   1.000
_cell.length_c   1.000
_cell.angle_alpha   90.00
_cell.angle_beta   90.00
_cell.angle_gamma   90.00
#
_symmetry.space_group_name_H-M   'P 1'
#
loop_
_entity.id
_entity.type
_entity.pdbx_description
1 polymer ?
#
loop_
_entity_poly.entity_id
_entity_poly.type
_entity_poly.pdbx_seq_one_letter_code
_entity_poly.pdbx_strand_id
1 'polypeptide(L)'
;MNQVKSNFQVITATISTLYFGLFAYGAFILIQQFESIFDSFEAELPIQTSILIGTYRYWGILGLISAFILYKVSKGKSSKSMKLLIWLFVLSLLLVPFAIWGIYSPVLEGSGQPVT
;
A
#
# COMPACT_ATOMS: atom_id res chain seq x y z
N MET A 1 23.56 -22.92 -10.20
CA MET A 1 22.29 -22.29 -10.66
C MET A 1 21.24 -22.16 -9.53
N ASN A 2 21.02 -23.17 -8.68
CA ASN A 2 20.02 -23.11 -7.60
C ASN A 2 20.33 -22.09 -6.48
N GLN A 3 21.60 -21.92 -6.13
CA GLN A 3 22.00 -20.98 -5.07
C GLN A 3 21.81 -19.51 -5.49
N VAL A 4 22.15 -19.16 -6.73
CA VAL A 4 21.92 -17.82 -7.30
C VAL A 4 20.42 -17.48 -7.32
N LYS A 5 19.58 -18.44 -7.74
CA LYS A 5 18.13 -18.29 -7.74
C LYS A 5 17.56 -18.08 -6.34
N SER A 6 18.05 -18.85 -5.36
CA SER A 6 17.64 -18.73 -3.95
C SER A 6 18.02 -17.35 -3.37
N ASN A 7 19.26 -16.91 -3.59
CA ASN A 7 19.73 -15.61 -3.13
C ASN A 7 18.91 -14.46 -3.73
N PHE A 8 18.62 -14.53 -5.03
CA PHE A 8 17.79 -13.53 -5.70
C PHE A 8 16.38 -13.45 -5.08
N GLN A 9 15.74 -14.61 -4.82
CA GLN A 9 14.41 -14.64 -4.20
C GLN A 9 14.39 -14.02 -2.80
N VAL A 10 15.43 -14.28 -1.99
CA VAL A 10 15.57 -13.70 -0.65
C VAL A 10 15.75 -12.18 -0.75
N ILE A 11 16.60 -11.70 -1.66
CA ILE A 11 16.82 -10.26 -1.88
C ILE A 11 15.51 -9.59 -2.29
N THR A 12 14.81 -10.13 -3.30
CA THR A 12 13.54 -9.56 -3.77
C THR A 12 12.49 -9.54 -2.64
N ALA A 13 12.33 -10.64 -1.90
CA ALA A 13 11.38 -10.68 -0.79
C ALA A 13 11.76 -9.70 0.34
N THR A 14 13.05 -9.46 0.55
CA THR A 14 13.53 -8.47 1.53
C THR A 14 13.18 -7.05 1.07
N ILE A 15 13.49 -6.70 -0.17
CA ILE A 15 13.16 -5.40 -0.76
C ILE A 15 11.66 -5.15 -0.72
N SER A 16 10.84 -6.13 -1.12
CA SER A 16 9.38 -6.01 -1.06
C SER A 16 8.89 -5.82 0.37
N THR A 17 9.42 -6.55 1.34
CA THR A 17 9.02 -6.42 2.74
C THR A 17 9.35 -5.05 3.30
N LEU A 18 10.54 -4.53 2.99
CA LEU A 18 10.94 -3.17 3.37
C LEU A 18 10.05 -2.12 2.70
N TYR A 19 9.77 -2.28 1.41
CA TYR A 19 8.88 -1.39 0.66
C TYR A 19 7.48 -1.32 1.28
N PHE A 20 6.84 -2.48 1.51
CA PHE A 20 5.52 -2.53 2.13
C PHE A 20 5.53 -1.98 3.55
N GLY A 21 6.56 -2.26 4.34
CA GLY A 21 6.71 -1.76 5.71
C GLY A 21 6.84 -0.23 5.75
N LEU A 22 7.73 0.33 4.95
CA LEU A 22 7.94 1.78 4.87
C LEU A 22 6.69 2.50 4.36
N PHE A 23 6.01 1.93 3.37
CA PHE A 23 4.78 2.52 2.85
C PHE A 23 3.65 2.46 3.86
N ALA A 24 3.46 1.33 4.55
CA ALA A 24 2.45 1.22 5.60
C ALA A 24 2.71 2.23 6.73
N TYR A 25 3.97 2.41 7.11
CA TYR A 25 4.37 3.41 8.10
C TYR A 25 4.10 4.85 7.61
N GLY A 26 4.48 5.17 6.37
CA GLY A 26 4.20 6.48 5.77
C GLY A 26 2.70 6.76 5.65
N ALA A 27 1.93 5.78 5.20
CA ALA A 27 0.47 5.86 5.12
C ALA A 27 -0.15 6.09 6.50
N PHE A 28 0.32 5.40 7.55
CA PHE A 28 -0.16 5.58 8.90
C PHE A 28 0.01 7.02 9.40
N ILE A 29 1.20 7.61 9.22
CA ILE A 29 1.49 9.00 9.62
C ILE A 29 0.62 9.98 8.82
N LEU A 30 0.59 9.84 7.49
CA LEU A 30 -0.16 10.75 6.63
C LEU A 30 -1.67 10.70 6.91
N ILE A 31 -2.22 9.50 7.14
CA ILE A 31 -3.63 9.33 7.50
C ILE A 31 -3.93 10.02 8.83
N GLN A 32 -3.11 9.81 9.87
CA GLN A 32 -3.33 10.47 11.16
C GLN A 32 -3.28 11.99 11.05
N GLN A 33 -2.30 12.52 10.32
CA GLN A 33 -2.18 13.95 10.11
C GLN A 33 -3.39 14.51 9.35
N PHE A 34 -3.88 13.78 8.35
CA PHE A 34 -5.04 14.17 7.56
C PHE A 34 -6.34 14.16 8.39
N GLU A 35 -6.58 13.10 9.17
CA GLU A 35 -7.70 12.99 10.10
C GLU A 35 -7.67 14.15 11.11
N SER A 36 -6.49 14.43 11.68
CA SER A 36 -6.32 15.55 12.62
C SER A 36 -6.65 16.92 12.03
N ILE A 37 -6.32 17.15 10.75
CA ILE A 37 -6.66 18.39 10.05
C ILE A 37 -8.18 18.49 9.85
N PHE A 38 -8.85 17.43 9.40
CA PHE A 38 -10.30 17.45 9.19
C PHE A 38 -11.09 17.61 10.49
N ASP A 39 -10.66 16.93 11.55
CA ASP A 39 -11.24 17.09 12.89
C ASP A 39 -11.14 18.54 13.37
N SER A 40 -10.06 19.26 13.04
CA SER A 40 -9.90 20.68 13.39
C SER A 40 -10.88 21.62 12.68
N PHE A 41 -11.48 21.17 11.58
CA PHE A 41 -12.54 21.88 10.85
C PHE A 41 -13.95 21.47 11.27
N GLU A 42 -14.09 20.57 12.27
CA GLU A 42 -15.37 19.96 12.66
C GLU A 42 -16.14 19.35 11.48
N ALA A 43 -15.41 18.90 10.45
CA ALA A 43 -15.97 18.44 9.19
C ALA A 43 -15.76 16.93 9.02
N GLU A 44 -16.78 16.23 8.54
CA GLU A 44 -16.67 14.82 8.20
C GLU A 44 -15.81 14.62 6.93
N LEU A 45 -15.06 13.52 6.92
CA LEU A 45 -14.28 13.12 5.75
C LEU A 45 -15.21 12.78 4.57
N PRO A 46 -14.93 13.29 3.35
CA PRO A 46 -15.64 12.86 2.16
C PRO A 46 -15.61 11.34 2.00
N ILE A 47 -16.71 10.75 1.54
CA ILE A 47 -16.86 9.28 1.40
C ILE A 47 -15.71 8.69 0.56
N GLN A 48 -15.33 9.33 -0.54
CA GLN A 48 -14.22 8.91 -1.40
C GLN A 48 -12.89 8.85 -0.63
N THR A 49 -12.61 9.85 0.21
CA THR A 49 -11.40 9.94 1.02
C THR A 49 -11.41 8.92 2.16
N SER A 50 -12.56 8.69 2.80
CA SER A 50 -12.73 7.66 3.83
C SER A 50 -12.48 6.25 3.28
N ILE A 51 -13.00 5.94 2.09
CA ILE A 51 -12.73 4.67 1.40
C ILE A 51 -11.24 4.52 1.07
N LEU A 52 -10.60 5.61 0.61
CA LEU A 52 -9.18 5.61 0.30
C LEU A 52 -8.33 5.35 1.56
N ILE A 53 -8.57 6.10 2.63
CA ILE A 53 -7.91 5.93 3.94
C ILE A 53 -8.10 4.51 4.45
N GLY A 54 -9.34 3.98 4.41
CA GLY A 54 -9.65 2.62 4.81
C GLY A 54 -8.85 1.58 4.03
N THR A 55 -8.74 1.73 2.71
CA THR A 55 -7.94 0.84 1.85
C THR A 55 -6.46 0.87 2.22
N TYR A 56 -5.93 2.05 2.55
CA TYR A 56 -4.53 2.25 2.89
C TYR A 56 -4.18 1.81 4.32
N ARG A 57 -5.14 1.76 5.25
CA ARG A 57 -4.93 1.14 6.57
C ARG A 57 -4.59 -0.35 6.46
N TYR A 58 -5.12 -1.05 5.45
CA TYR A 58 -4.86 -2.48 5.24
C TYR A 58 -3.54 -2.77 4.53
N TRP A 59 -2.78 -1.76 4.09
CA TRP A 59 -1.45 -1.97 3.51
C TRP A 59 -0.44 -2.58 4.49
N GLY A 60 -0.61 -2.35 5.80
CA GLY A 60 0.20 -3.02 6.83
C GLY A 60 0.07 -4.55 6.77
N ILE A 61 -1.10 -5.07 6.38
CA ILE A 61 -1.32 -6.51 6.21
C ILE A 61 -0.49 -7.04 5.04
N LEU A 62 -0.36 -6.29 3.94
CA LEU A 62 0.52 -6.66 2.82
C LEU A 62 1.98 -6.77 3.26
N GLY A 63 2.43 -5.87 4.15
CA GLY A 63 3.74 -5.94 4.78
C GLY A 63 3.95 -7.23 5.59
N LEU A 64 2.98 -7.61 6.42
CA LEU A 64 3.03 -8.85 7.19
C LEU A 64 3.05 -10.10 6.29
N ILE A 65 2.24 -10.12 5.23
CA ILE A 65 2.23 -11.21 4.26
C ILE A 65 3.58 -11.31 3.55
N SER A 66 4.16 -10.18 3.15
CA SER A 66 5.49 -10.14 2.54
C SER A 66 6.58 -10.67 3.49
N ALA A 67 6.55 -10.28 4.76
CA ALA A 67 7.47 -10.78 5.77
C ALA A 67 7.34 -12.30 5.97
N PHE A 68 6.12 -12.83 5.96
CA PHE A 68 5.87 -14.26 6.04
C PHE A 68 6.41 -15.03 4.80
N ILE A 69 6.30 -14.42 3.61
CA ILE A 69 6.87 -14.99 2.39
C ILE A 69 8.39 -15.00 2.46
N LEU A 70 9.01 -13.90 2.91
CA LEU A 70 10.45 -13.82 3.12
C LEU A 70 10.95 -14.93 4.05
N TYR A 71 10.23 -15.18 5.15
CA TYR A 71 10.54 -16.29 6.05
C TYR A 71 10.45 -17.67 5.37
N LYS A 72 9.42 -17.91 4.54
CA LYS A 72 9.29 -19.18 3.81
C LYS A 72 10.35 -19.37 2.73
N VAL A 73 10.68 -18.29 2.01
CA VAL A 73 11.68 -18.30 0.94
C VAL A 73 13.08 -18.46 1.51
N SER A 74 13.43 -17.81 2.63
CA SER A 74 14.74 -17.98 3.27
C SER A 74 14.97 -19.39 3.81
N LYS A 75 13.90 -20.11 4.19
CA LYS A 75 13.92 -21.54 4.55
C LYS A 75 13.92 -22.49 3.34
N GLY A 76 14.01 -21.96 2.11
CA GLY A 76 14.03 -22.73 0.85
C GLY A 76 12.70 -23.42 0.50
N LYS A 77 11.58 -23.02 1.12
CA LYS A 77 10.37 -23.84 1.16
C LYS A 77 9.35 -23.67 0.03
N SER A 78 9.45 -22.71 -0.90
CA SER A 78 8.47 -22.67 -2.00
C SER A 78 8.72 -21.70 -3.16
N SER A 79 8.58 -22.18 -4.39
CA SER A 79 8.42 -21.36 -5.60
C SER A 79 7.03 -20.71 -5.72
N LYS A 80 5.98 -21.29 -5.10
CA LYS A 80 4.62 -20.70 -5.10
C LYS A 80 4.57 -19.40 -4.31
N SER A 81 5.29 -19.32 -3.20
CA SER A 81 5.36 -18.10 -2.37
C SER A 81 5.97 -16.92 -3.14
N MET A 82 6.91 -17.20 -4.05
CA MET A 82 7.49 -16.17 -4.92
C MET A 82 6.48 -15.62 -5.94
N LYS A 83 5.62 -16.48 -6.53
CA LYS A 83 4.54 -16.02 -7.41
C LYS A 83 3.55 -15.12 -6.67
N LEU A 84 3.25 -15.46 -5.41
CA LEU A 84 2.37 -14.65 -4.58
C LEU A 84 3.00 -13.29 -4.26
N LEU A 85 4.30 -13.23 -3.95
CA LEU A 85 5.03 -11.96 -3.74
C LEU A 85 4.96 -11.06 -4.99
N ILE A 86 5.21 -11.62 -6.18
CA ILE A 86 5.14 -10.88 -7.45
C ILE A 86 3.72 -10.33 -7.66
N TRP A 87 2.70 -11.13 -7.40
CA TRP A 87 1.32 -10.65 -7.50
C TRP A 87 1.04 -9.53 -6.48
N LEU A 88 1.43 -9.69 -5.22
CA LEU A 88 1.28 -8.60 -4.23
C LEU A 88 1.99 -7.32 -4.67
N PHE A 89 3.17 -7.44 -5.27
CA PHE A 89 3.90 -6.28 -5.79
C PHE A 89 3.18 -5.60 -6.96
N VAL A 90 2.63 -6.34 -7.91
CA VAL A 90 1.84 -5.76 -9.01
C VAL A 90 0.54 -5.13 -8.49
N LEU A 91 -0.14 -5.77 -7.52
CA LEU A 91 -1.32 -5.20 -6.86
C LEU A 91 -0.97 -3.88 -6.18
N SER A 92 0.19 -3.83 -5.50
CA SER A 92 0.72 -2.63 -4.88
C SER A 92 0.91 -1.49 -5.86
N LEU A 93 1.48 -1.76 -7.04
CA LEU A 93 1.69 -0.75 -8.06
C LEU A 93 0.38 -0.21 -8.63
N LEU A 94 -0.68 -1.03 -8.69
CA LEU A 94 -2.01 -0.60 -9.11
C LEU A 94 -2.74 0.25 -8.06
N LEU A 95 -2.41 0.08 -6.78
CA LEU A 95 -3.00 0.88 -5.70
C LEU A 95 -2.49 2.32 -5.69
N VAL A 96 -1.28 2.58 -6.24
CA VAL A 96 -0.71 3.93 -6.35
C VAL A 96 -1.55 4.86 -7.26
N PRO A 97 -1.83 4.53 -8.54
CA PRO A 97 -2.70 5.34 -9.39
C PRO A 97 -4.12 5.41 -8.84
N PHE A 98 -4.59 4.37 -8.13
CA PHE A 98 -5.87 4.43 -7.43
C PHE A 98 -5.89 5.50 -6.32
N ALA A 99 -4.79 5.70 -5.58
CA ALA A 99 -4.69 6.82 -4.64
C ALA A 99 -4.62 8.17 -5.32
N ILE A 100 -3.84 8.29 -6.40
CA ILE A 100 -3.79 9.53 -7.18
C ILE A 100 -5.21 9.88 -7.63
N TRP A 101 -5.92 8.93 -8.22
CA TRP A 101 -7.33 9.12 -8.58
C TRP A 101 -8.18 9.54 -7.37
N GLY A 102 -8.12 8.81 -6.26
CA GLY A 102 -8.95 9.09 -5.08
C GLY A 102 -8.68 10.45 -4.42
N ILE A 103 -7.45 10.96 -4.51
CA ILE A 103 -7.10 12.29 -4.00
C ILE A 103 -7.57 13.40 -4.96
N TYR A 104 -7.45 13.20 -6.27
CA TYR A 104 -7.74 14.24 -7.26
C TYR A 104 -9.21 14.25 -7.74
N SER A 105 -9.94 13.13 -7.63
CA SER A 105 -11.35 13.06 -8.05
C SER A 105 -12.24 14.09 -7.35
N PRO A 106 -12.19 14.29 -6.02
CA PRO A 106 -12.99 15.32 -5.34
C PRO A 106 -12.66 16.74 -5.82
N VAL A 107 -11.39 17.02 -6.11
CA VAL A 107 -10.92 18.33 -6.58
C VAL A 107 -11.44 18.61 -8.00
N LEU A 108 -11.39 17.60 -8.87
CA LEU A 108 -11.87 17.72 -10.25
C LEU A 108 -13.40 17.88 -10.29
N GLU A 109 -14.14 17.11 -9.49
CA GLU A 109 -15.61 17.22 -9.39
C GLU A 109 -16.04 18.57 -8.79
N GLY A 110 -15.36 19.06 -7.74
CA GLY A 110 -15.63 20.35 -7.13
C GLY A 110 -15.28 21.56 -8.00
N SER A 111 -14.28 21.43 -8.90
CA SER A 111 -13.89 22.49 -9.84
C SER A 111 -14.86 22.70 -11.02
N GLY A 112 -15.83 21.79 -11.19
CA GLY A 112 -16.78 21.81 -12.32
C GLY A 112 -18.15 22.43 -12.01
N GLN A 113 -18.48 22.72 -10.75
CA GLN A 113 -19.75 23.39 -10.41
C GLN A 113 -19.55 24.91 -10.42
N PRO A 114 -20.29 25.66 -11.26
CA PRO A 114 -20.33 27.11 -11.14
C PRO A 114 -20.98 27.44 -9.79
N VAL A 115 -20.32 28.28 -9.01
CA VAL A 115 -20.91 28.93 -7.84
C VAL A 115 -22.17 29.65 -8.33
N THR A 116 -23.33 29.17 -7.90
CA THR A 116 -24.64 29.82 -8.14
C THR A 116 -25.10 30.48 -6.86
#